data_AF-A0A843JU50-F1
#
_entry.id   AF-A0A843JU50-F1
#
_cell.length_a   1.000
_cell.length_b   1.000
_cell.length_c   1.000
_cell.angle_alpha   90.00
_cell.angle_beta   90.00
_cell.angle_gamma   90.00
#
_symmetry.space_group_name_H-M   'P 1'
#
loop_
_entity.id
_entity.type
_entity.pdbx_description
1 polymer ?
#
loop_
_entity_poly.entity_id
_entity_poly.type
_entity_poly.pdbx_seq_one_letter_code
_entity_poly.pdbx_strand_id
1 'polypeptide(L)'
;ARVSDVLIHEATYEDADKDKAIENCHSTSKEAAEIAKEANVKLLVLTHISTRYTTDLNIKDEAKEIFENTVVANDFTEINIGKDKTTINFRNILTVNNE
;
A
#
# COMPACT_ATOMS: atom_id res chain seq x y z
N ALA A 1 -1.74 -0.88 15.79
CA ALA A 1 -3.17 -1.23 15.84
C ALA A 1 -3.31 -2.75 15.97
N ARG A 2 -4.44 -3.28 16.45
CA ARG A 2 -4.69 -4.73 16.49
C ARG A 2 -6.13 -5.00 16.09
N VAL A 3 -6.35 -6.03 15.26
CA VAL A 3 -7.67 -6.51 14.80
C VAL A 3 -8.52 -5.39 14.19
N SER A 4 -8.03 -4.77 13.11
CA SER A 4 -8.77 -3.74 12.35
C SER A 4 -9.22 -4.26 10.98
N ASP A 5 -10.27 -3.64 10.42
CA ASP A 5 -10.70 -3.98 9.06
C ASP A 5 -9.67 -3.55 8.01
N VAL A 6 -9.08 -2.36 8.19
CA VAL A 6 -8.09 -1.81 7.26
C VAL A 6 -6.91 -1.24 8.04
N LEU A 7 -5.71 -1.43 7.50
CA LEU A 7 -4.49 -0.73 7.87
C LEU A 7 -4.01 0.06 6.65
N ILE A 8 -3.91 1.39 6.79
CA ILE A 8 -3.21 2.23 5.82
C ILE A 8 -1.81 2.43 6.38
N HIS A 9 -0.78 2.03 5.63
CA HIS A 9 0.61 2.10 6.06
C HIS A 9 1.47 2.72 4.94
N GLU A 10 2.50 3.46 5.33
CA GLU A 10 3.50 3.89 4.36
C GLU A 10 4.34 2.71 3.88
N ALA A 11 4.75 2.74 2.62
CA ALA A 11 5.73 1.82 2.04
C ALA A 11 6.62 2.61 1.08
N THR A 12 7.35 3.57 1.65
CA THR A 12 8.15 4.52 0.86
C THR A 12 9.19 3.82 -0.01
N TYR A 13 9.70 2.67 0.43
CA TYR A 13 10.79 1.95 -0.20
C TYR A 13 10.44 0.49 -0.55
N GLU A 14 11.05 -0.01 -1.62
CA GLU A 14 11.17 -1.45 -1.89
C GLU A 14 12.13 -2.09 -0.89
N ASP A 15 12.07 -3.41 -0.72
CA ASP A 15 12.94 -4.13 0.22
C ASP A 15 14.44 -3.99 -0.14
N ALA A 16 14.76 -3.85 -1.43
CA ALA A 16 16.12 -3.62 -1.91
C ALA A 16 16.74 -2.29 -1.40
N ASP A 17 15.91 -1.33 -0.99
CA ASP A 17 16.30 0.00 -0.48
C ASP A 17 16.17 0.10 1.06
N LYS A 18 16.09 -1.03 1.79
CA LYS A 18 15.91 -1.07 3.27
C LYS A 18 16.88 -0.18 4.04
N ASP A 19 18.15 -0.12 3.65
CA ASP A 19 19.13 0.76 4.33
C ASP A 19 18.74 2.24 4.24
N LYS A 20 18.21 2.67 3.09
CA LYS A 20 17.69 4.04 2.91
C LYS A 20 16.38 4.24 3.65
N ALA A 21 15.56 3.20 3.78
CA ALA A 21 14.35 3.25 4.60
C ALA A 21 14.70 3.57 6.05
N ILE A 22 15.69 2.87 6.60
CA ILE A 22 16.20 3.12 7.97
C ILE A 22 16.80 4.52 8.09
N GLU A 23 17.68 4.92 7.17
CA GLU A 23 18.34 6.23 7.18
C GLU A 23 17.33 7.39 7.17
N ASN A 24 16.25 7.24 6.40
CA ASN A 24 15.22 8.25 6.25
C ASN A 24 13.99 8.03 7.16
N CYS A 25 14.07 7.09 8.11
CA CYS A 25 12.99 6.77 9.05
C CYS A 25 11.65 6.42 8.39
N HIS A 26 11.69 5.66 7.30
CA HIS A 26 10.54 5.14 6.56
C HIS A 26 10.49 3.61 6.58
N SER A 27 9.40 3.04 6.09
CA SER A 27 9.21 1.58 6.00
C SER A 27 9.39 1.04 4.59
N THR A 28 9.78 -0.22 4.50
CA THR A 28 9.66 -0.99 3.26
C THR A 28 8.25 -1.57 3.09
N SER A 29 7.91 -1.94 1.85
CA SER A 29 6.72 -2.72 1.50
C SER A 29 6.54 -3.99 2.35
N LYS A 30 7.64 -4.74 2.56
CA LYS A 30 7.65 -5.98 3.35
C LYS A 30 7.42 -5.73 4.83
N GLU A 31 8.06 -4.71 5.40
CA GLU A 31 7.88 -4.34 6.81
C GLU A 31 6.43 -3.93 7.08
N ALA A 32 5.81 -3.16 6.18
CA ALA A 32 4.39 -2.82 6.28
C ALA A 32 3.49 -4.07 6.23
N ALA A 33 3.82 -5.05 5.39
CA ALA A 33 3.09 -6.31 5.27
C ALA A 33 3.24 -7.21 6.51
N GLU A 34 4.44 -7.28 7.10
CA GLU A 34 4.67 -7.98 8.37
C GLU A 34 3.82 -7.39 9.49
N ILE A 35 3.81 -6.05 9.61
CA ILE A 35 2.98 -5.34 10.59
C ILE A 35 1.50 -5.65 10.37
N ALA A 36 1.02 -5.65 9.12
CA ALA A 36 -0.38 -5.97 8.81
C ALA A 36 -0.76 -7.39 9.25
N LYS A 37 0.11 -8.36 8.96
CA LYS A 37 -0.06 -9.76 9.33
C LYS A 37 -0.07 -9.94 10.84
N GLU A 38 0.88 -9.35 11.55
CA GLU A 38 0.97 -9.39 13.01
C GLU A 38 -0.21 -8.69 13.69
N ALA A 39 -0.66 -7.57 13.13
CA ALA A 39 -1.81 -6.83 13.63
C ALA A 39 -3.15 -7.55 13.36
N ASN A 40 -3.15 -8.64 12.58
CA ASN A 40 -4.34 -9.39 12.19
C ASN A 40 -5.43 -8.50 11.58
N VAL A 41 -5.02 -7.64 10.65
CA VAL A 41 -5.94 -6.77 9.91
C VAL A 41 -6.57 -7.52 8.75
N LYS A 42 -7.72 -7.07 8.26
CA LYS A 42 -8.34 -7.72 7.10
C LYS A 42 -7.71 -7.27 5.80
N LEU A 43 -7.38 -5.99 5.64
CA LEU A 43 -6.83 -5.38 4.42
C LEU A 43 -5.65 -4.45 4.74
N LEU A 44 -4.58 -4.55 3.95
CA LEU A 44 -3.47 -3.61 3.95
C LEU A 44 -3.57 -2.68 2.73
N VAL A 45 -3.43 -1.39 2.97
CA VAL A 45 -3.38 -0.35 1.95
C VAL A 45 -2.03 0.34 2.07
N LEU A 46 -1.19 0.18 1.06
CA LEU A 46 0.10 0.85 0.98
C LEU A 46 -0.07 2.23 0.35
N THR A 47 0.66 3.21 0.87
CA THR A 47 0.69 4.58 0.35
C THR A 47 2.06 5.22 0.59
N HIS A 48 2.20 6.51 0.25
CA HIS A 48 3.43 7.29 0.41
C HIS A 48 4.62 6.66 -0.34
N ILE A 49 4.38 6.20 -1.58
CA ILE A 49 5.38 5.55 -2.41
C ILE A 49 6.38 6.60 -2.94
N SER A 50 7.68 6.31 -2.86
CA SER A 50 8.69 7.21 -3.40
C SER A 50 8.52 7.39 -4.90
N THR A 51 8.53 8.64 -5.38
CA THR A 51 8.44 9.00 -6.80
C THR A 51 9.61 8.50 -7.66
N ARG A 52 10.65 7.92 -7.04
CA ARG A 52 11.76 7.27 -7.74
C ARG A 52 11.33 5.99 -8.48
N TYR A 53 10.26 5.33 -8.00
CA TYR A 53 9.76 4.12 -8.62
C TYR A 53 8.82 4.51 -9.76
N THR A 54 9.10 4.00 -10.96
CA THR A 54 8.29 4.25 -12.16
C THR A 54 6.97 3.47 -12.14
N THR A 55 6.90 2.41 -11.34
CA THR A 55 5.72 1.57 -11.14
C THR A 55 5.67 1.10 -9.70
N ASP A 56 4.48 0.87 -9.16
CA ASP A 56 4.24 0.31 -7.82
C ASP A 56 4.15 -1.23 -7.80
N LEU A 57 4.42 -1.88 -8.95
CA LEU A 57 4.28 -3.34 -9.11
C LEU A 57 5.16 -4.11 -8.12
N ASN A 58 6.45 -3.75 -8.02
CA ASN A 58 7.37 -4.40 -7.09
C ASN A 58 6.93 -4.24 -5.64
N ILE A 59 6.60 -3.01 -5.22
CA ILE A 59 6.08 -2.71 -3.86
C ILE A 59 4.88 -3.58 -3.53
N LYS A 60 3.94 -3.70 -4.48
CA LYS A 60 2.73 -4.51 -4.30
C LYS A 60 3.06 -5.99 -4.20
N ASP A 61 3.90 -6.50 -5.09
CA ASP A 61 4.22 -7.93 -5.17
C ASP A 61 5.00 -8.38 -3.92
N GLU A 62 6.01 -7.60 -3.49
CA GLU A 62 6.76 -7.84 -2.25
C GLU A 62 5.86 -7.89 -1.02
N ALA A 63 4.90 -6.97 -0.91
CA ALA A 63 3.98 -6.96 0.22
C ALA A 63 2.99 -8.14 0.15
N LYS A 64 2.52 -8.51 -1.04
CA LYS A 64 1.62 -9.66 -1.25
C LYS A 64 2.26 -11.00 -0.91
N GLU A 65 3.57 -11.16 -1.10
CA GLU A 65 4.30 -12.36 -0.67
C GLU A 65 4.14 -12.64 0.83
N ILE A 66 3.99 -11.59 1.64
CA ILE A 66 3.84 -11.68 3.10
C ILE A 66 2.38 -11.61 3.54
N PHE A 67 1.59 -10.73 2.91
CA PHE A 67 0.19 -10.48 3.22
C PHE A 67 -0.64 -10.29 1.95
N GLU A 68 -1.31 -11.36 1.50
CA GLU A 68 -2.02 -11.41 0.20
C GLU A 68 -3.06 -10.29 0.01
N ASN A 69 -3.80 -9.93 1.06
CA ASN A 69 -4.84 -8.91 0.97
C ASN A 69 -4.26 -7.49 1.07
N THR A 70 -3.44 -7.15 0.09
CA THR A 70 -2.74 -5.88 -0.04
C THR A 70 -3.15 -5.15 -1.31
N VAL A 71 -3.34 -3.84 -1.19
CA VAL A 71 -3.51 -2.91 -2.31
C VAL A 71 -2.53 -1.74 -2.18
N VAL A 72 -2.13 -1.17 -3.32
CA VAL A 72 -1.41 0.12 -3.35
C VAL A 72 -2.42 1.20 -3.72
N ALA A 73 -2.51 2.24 -2.90
CA ALA A 73 -3.35 3.39 -3.17
C ALA A 73 -2.66 4.32 -4.18
N ASN A 74 -3.39 4.67 -5.22
CA ASN A 74 -3.06 5.74 -6.15
C ASN A 74 -3.84 7.01 -5.82
N ASP A 75 -3.46 8.13 -6.43
CA ASP A 75 -4.21 9.38 -6.32
C ASP A 75 -5.70 9.15 -6.61
N PHE A 76 -6.53 9.71 -5.73
CA PHE A 76 -7.99 9.56 -5.75
C PHE A 76 -8.52 8.13 -5.57
N THR A 77 -7.73 7.21 -5.03
CA THR A 77 -8.25 5.92 -4.53
C THR A 77 -9.27 6.19 -3.41
N GLU A 78 -10.46 5.65 -3.55
CA GLU A 78 -11.54 5.77 -2.57
C GLU A 78 -11.78 4.43 -1.89
N ILE A 79 -11.81 4.43 -0.56
CA ILE A 79 -12.00 3.23 0.24
C ILE A 79 -13.25 3.41 1.11
N ASN A 80 -14.24 2.57 0.86
CA ASN A 80 -15.51 2.55 1.59
C ASN A 80 -15.50 1.40 2.59
N ILE A 81 -15.54 1.73 3.89
CA ILE A 81 -15.56 0.76 5.00
C ILE A 81 -17.00 0.51 5.43
N GLY A 82 -17.61 -0.55 4.92
CA GLY A 82 -18.93 -1.02 5.34
C GLY A 82 -18.84 -2.07 6.45
N LYS A 83 -19.94 -2.25 7.18
CA LYS A 83 -20.06 -3.21 8.29
C LYS A 83 -19.71 -4.65 7.89
N ASP A 84 -20.11 -5.06 6.68
CA ASP A 84 -19.92 -6.44 6.19
C ASP A 84 -18.94 -6.52 5.02
N LYS A 85 -18.60 -5.37 4.41
CA LYS A 85 -17.79 -5.31 3.20
C LYS A 85 -16.97 -4.02 3.13
N THR A 86 -15.69 -4.17 2.83
CA THR A 86 -14.83 -3.07 2.38
C THR A 86 -14.78 -3.08 0.85
N THR A 87 -14.90 -1.90 0.24
CA THR A 87 -14.82 -1.70 -1.22
C THR A 87 -13.78 -0.65 -1.55
N ILE A 88 -13.01 -0.89 -2.61
CA ILE A 88 -11.94 -0.01 -3.08
C ILE A 88 -12.29 0.39 -4.52
N ASN A 89 -12.38 1.69 -4.75
CA ASN A 89 -12.63 2.27 -6.06
C ASN A 89 -11.36 2.98 -6.53
N PHE A 90 -10.77 2.51 -7.62
CA PHE A 90 -9.71 3.22 -8.31
C PHE A 90 -10.34 4.17 -9.33
N ARG A 91 -10.11 5.47 -9.20
CA ARG A 91 -10.55 6.42 -10.25
C ARG A 91 -9.61 6.27 -11.45
N ASN A 92 -10.14 5.77 -12.56
CA ASN A 92 -9.48 5.94 -13.85
C ASN A 92 -9.62 7.41 -14.27
N ILE A 93 -8.54 8.18 -14.18
CA ILE A 93 -8.46 9.47 -14.85
C ILE A 93 -8.39 9.16 -16.35
N LEU A 94 -9.52 9.27 -17.05
CA LEU A 94 -9.54 9.29 -18.50
C LEU A 94 -8.70 10.48 -18.96
N THR A 95 -7.64 10.21 -19.72
CA THR A 95 -6.85 11.20 -20.43
C THR A 95 -7.78 12.08 -21.26
N VAL A 96 -7.81 13.38 -20.95
CA VAL A 96 -8.38 14.37 -21.85
C VAL A 96 -7.43 14.46 -23.03
N ASN A 97 -7.84 13.96 -24.20
CA ASN A 97 -7.14 14.24 -25.44
C ASN A 97 -7.30 15.74 -25.70
N ASN A 98 -6.23 16.51 -25.53
CA ASN A 98 -6.13 17.81 -26.18
C ASN A 98 -5.74 17.54 -27.64
N GLU A 99 -6.48 18.14 -28.56
CA GLU A 99 -6.30 18.09 -30.02
C GLU A 99 -4.83 18.17 -30.47
#